data_AF-A0A292SUY3-F1
#
_entry.id   AF-A0A292SUY3-F1
#
_cell.length_a   1.000
_cell.length_b   1.000
_cell.length_c   1.000
_cell.angle_alpha   90.00
_cell.angle_beta   90.00
_cell.angle_gamma   90.00
#
_symmetry.space_group_name_H-M   'P 1'
#
loop_
_entity.id
_entity.type
_entity.pdbx_description
1 polymer ?
#
loop_
_entity_poly.entity_id
_entity_poly.type
_entity_poly.pdbx_seq_one_letter_code
_entity_poly.pdbx_strand_id
1 'polypeptide(L)'
;MNILKNIKLASDTNRPLCQDTGQVIIFLELGQNLLIHGILLKDAINNAVKRAYIDNYYRKSVVENSLFNRTNTNTNTPVLIYTDIIEGDSININLLIKGAGSENYSTLKMFKPSASKEEIFEFIKQSVITAGEKSCPPLVLGLGIGSTMDGASVLSKKAFFNSMTQDEQVFSNSLKDYLNASGQEILDVKLCSAATHIACHPVALTINCHSTRHAGCVIKNSKIIYNEINKDYKAIEDKDCHCRRVDTDNIEAIRSLQAGEKILLSGVIYTARDAAHKKISEFYKNNSNFPFSLKDKI
;
A
#
# COMPACT_ATOMS: atom_id res chain seq x y z
N MET A 1 -19.23 4.01 -2.39
CA MET A 1 -19.63 4.80 -3.58
C MET A 1 -18.49 5.65 -4.14
N ASN A 2 -17.69 6.32 -3.30
CA ASN A 2 -16.62 7.22 -3.77
C ASN A 2 -15.40 6.50 -4.41
N ILE A 3 -15.04 5.28 -3.96
CA ILE A 3 -13.88 4.55 -4.48
C ILE A 3 -14.05 4.22 -5.97
N LEU A 4 -15.20 3.65 -6.37
CA LEU A 4 -15.45 3.26 -7.76
C LEU A 4 -15.52 4.49 -8.70
N LYS A 5 -16.08 5.60 -8.23
CA LYS A 5 -16.03 6.89 -8.94
C LYS A 5 -14.59 7.38 -9.14
N ASN A 6 -13.78 7.32 -8.08
CA ASN A 6 -12.38 7.72 -8.13
C ASN A 6 -11.58 6.83 -9.10
N ILE A 7 -11.87 5.52 -9.17
CA ILE A 7 -11.26 4.61 -10.15
C ILE A 7 -11.60 5.05 -11.58
N LYS A 8 -12.89 5.34 -11.87
CA LYS A 8 -13.29 5.83 -13.19
C LYS A 8 -12.61 7.16 -13.54
N LEU A 9 -12.61 8.11 -12.61
CA LEU A 9 -12.00 9.42 -12.81
C LEU A 9 -10.49 9.32 -13.03
N ALA A 10 -9.80 8.48 -12.25
CA ALA A 10 -8.36 8.25 -12.40
C ALA A 10 -8.05 7.69 -13.81
N SER A 11 -8.86 6.74 -14.28
CA SER A 11 -8.77 6.19 -15.64
C SER A 11 -9.00 7.25 -16.72
N ASP A 12 -10.04 8.08 -16.58
CA ASP A 12 -10.41 9.08 -17.59
C ASP A 12 -9.45 10.27 -17.65
N THR A 13 -8.89 10.66 -16.50
CA THR A 13 -8.06 11.87 -16.38
C THR A 13 -6.56 11.59 -16.36
N ASN A 14 -6.17 10.31 -16.45
CA ASN A 14 -4.78 9.85 -16.32
C ASN A 14 -4.09 10.41 -15.06
N ARG A 15 -4.83 10.45 -13.94
CA ARG A 15 -4.36 10.88 -12.63
C ARG A 15 -4.18 9.68 -11.71
N PRO A 16 -3.24 9.74 -10.75
CA PRO A 16 -3.08 8.64 -9.81
C PRO A 16 -4.34 8.45 -8.96
N LEU A 17 -4.70 7.18 -8.73
CA LEU A 17 -5.86 6.80 -7.90
C LEU A 17 -5.76 7.35 -6.47
N CYS A 18 -4.55 7.54 -5.95
CA CYS A 18 -4.29 8.00 -4.61
C CYS A 18 -3.16 9.03 -4.60
N GLN A 19 -3.27 10.03 -3.73
CA GLN A 19 -2.24 11.04 -3.48
C GLN A 19 -0.92 10.43 -3.00
N ASP A 20 -0.99 9.28 -2.32
CA ASP A 20 0.18 8.46 -2.02
C ASP A 20 0.44 7.49 -3.15
N THR A 21 1.27 7.90 -4.11
CA THR A 21 1.71 7.04 -5.22
C THR A 21 2.65 5.93 -4.79
N GLY A 22 2.98 5.81 -3.49
CA GLY A 22 3.60 4.64 -2.88
C GLY A 22 5.08 4.46 -3.19
N GLN A 23 5.68 3.46 -2.55
CA GLN A 23 7.03 3.01 -2.81
C GLN A 23 6.99 1.80 -3.76
N VAL A 24 7.93 1.74 -4.70
CA VAL A 24 7.98 0.68 -5.70
C VAL A 24 8.78 -0.51 -5.19
N ILE A 25 8.18 -1.69 -5.30
CA ILE A 25 8.79 -2.98 -5.02
C ILE A 25 8.72 -3.79 -6.32
N ILE A 26 9.83 -4.44 -6.69
CA ILE A 26 9.92 -5.32 -7.85
C ILE A 26 10.37 -6.70 -7.40
N PHE A 27 9.61 -7.71 -7.79
CA PHE A 27 10.04 -9.11 -7.80
C PHE A 27 10.48 -9.43 -9.22
N LEU A 28 11.77 -9.65 -9.38
CA LEU A 28 12.46 -9.86 -10.64
C LEU A 28 12.88 -11.32 -10.73
N GLU A 29 12.35 -12.05 -11.69
CA GLU A 29 12.81 -13.42 -11.98
C GLU A 29 13.66 -13.38 -13.24
N LEU A 30 14.92 -13.80 -13.11
CA LEU A 30 15.89 -13.80 -14.19
C LEU A 30 16.19 -15.22 -14.66
N GLY A 31 15.92 -15.50 -15.92
CA GLY A 31 16.35 -16.72 -16.59
C GLY A 31 17.87 -16.92 -16.48
N GLN A 32 18.30 -18.09 -16.02
CA GLN A 32 19.70 -18.45 -15.84
C GLN A 32 20.51 -18.40 -17.14
N ASN A 33 19.85 -18.56 -18.30
CA ASN A 33 20.50 -18.54 -19.61
C ASN A 33 20.57 -17.13 -20.22
N LEU A 34 20.14 -16.09 -19.49
CA LEU A 34 20.18 -14.72 -19.97
C LEU A 34 21.60 -14.14 -19.94
N LEU A 35 21.93 -13.41 -21.00
CA LEU A 35 23.07 -12.51 -21.04
C LEU A 35 22.55 -11.07 -21.20
N ILE A 36 22.71 -10.25 -20.16
CA ILE A 36 22.24 -8.85 -20.14
C ILE A 36 23.45 -7.94 -20.30
N HIS A 37 23.49 -7.19 -21.41
CA HIS A 37 24.53 -6.20 -21.71
C HIS A 37 24.07 -4.77 -21.40
N GLY A 38 25.03 -3.87 -21.15
CA GLY A 38 24.79 -2.45 -20.93
C GLY A 38 25.01 -2.03 -19.47
N ILE A 39 24.21 -1.07 -18.99
CA ILE A 39 24.26 -0.63 -17.60
C ILE A 39 23.74 -1.72 -16.65
N LEU A 40 24.05 -1.59 -15.36
CA LEU A 40 23.51 -2.49 -14.35
C LEU A 40 21.98 -2.50 -14.40
N LEU A 41 21.38 -3.69 -14.38
CA LEU A 41 19.93 -3.86 -14.44
C LEU A 41 19.21 -3.09 -13.31
N LYS A 42 19.82 -3.05 -12.12
CA LYS A 42 19.35 -2.25 -10.98
C LYS A 42 19.28 -0.76 -11.32
N ASP A 43 20.26 -0.22 -12.03
CA ASP A 43 20.29 1.20 -12.42
C ASP A 43 19.28 1.47 -13.52
N ALA A 44 19.13 0.55 -14.49
CA ALA A 44 18.08 0.64 -15.51
C ALA A 44 16.67 0.71 -14.87
N ILE A 45 16.41 -0.14 -13.88
CA ILE A 45 15.15 -0.15 -13.11
C ILE A 45 14.95 1.17 -12.36
N ASN A 46 15.95 1.63 -11.60
CA ASN A 46 15.83 2.89 -10.85
C ASN A 46 15.65 4.10 -11.77
N ASN A 47 16.35 4.14 -12.91
CA ASN A 47 16.18 5.19 -13.91
C ASN A 47 14.79 5.17 -14.56
N ALA A 48 14.22 3.98 -14.81
CA ALA A 48 12.85 3.86 -15.30
C ALA A 48 11.83 4.38 -14.28
N VAL A 49 11.96 3.99 -13.00
CA VAL A 49 11.06 4.48 -11.94
C VAL A 49 11.22 5.97 -11.71
N LYS A 50 12.47 6.49 -11.64
CA LYS A 50 12.73 7.93 -11.51
C LYS A 50 12.05 8.72 -12.61
N ARG A 51 12.20 8.31 -13.88
CA ARG A 51 11.52 8.95 -15.02
C ARG A 51 10.00 8.89 -14.87
N ALA A 52 9.44 7.71 -14.58
CA ALA A 52 8.00 7.58 -14.37
C ALA A 52 7.45 8.52 -13.28
N TYR A 53 8.18 8.74 -12.19
CA TYR A 53 7.75 9.65 -11.12
C TYR A 53 8.03 11.14 -11.37
N ILE A 54 8.97 11.47 -12.26
CA ILE A 54 9.25 12.86 -12.66
C ILE A 54 8.33 13.31 -13.77
N ASP A 55 8.15 12.45 -14.78
CA ASP A 55 7.46 12.76 -16.03
C ASP A 55 5.92 12.69 -15.88
N ASN A 56 5.43 12.07 -14.81
CA ASN A 56 4.00 11.98 -14.49
C ASN A 56 3.66 12.72 -13.19
N TYR A 57 2.37 12.93 -12.94
CA TYR A 57 1.84 13.57 -11.74
C TYR A 57 1.90 12.68 -10.48
N TYR A 58 3.03 12.00 -10.26
CA TYR A 58 3.23 11.12 -9.10
C TYR A 58 3.98 11.83 -7.98
N ARG A 59 3.66 11.45 -6.74
CA ARG A 59 4.26 12.00 -5.54
C ARG A 59 5.55 11.27 -5.19
N LYS A 60 6.65 12.01 -5.12
CA LYS A 60 7.94 11.51 -4.62
C LYS A 60 7.91 11.42 -3.10
N SER A 61 7.76 10.21 -2.57
CA SER A 61 7.46 9.93 -1.16
C SER A 61 8.60 9.24 -0.40
N VAL A 62 9.71 8.94 -1.08
CA VAL A 62 10.89 8.28 -0.46
C VAL A 62 11.83 9.31 0.14
N VAL A 63 12.37 8.99 1.32
CA VAL A 63 13.41 9.76 2.00
C VAL A 63 14.74 9.00 1.99
N GLU A 64 15.86 9.72 1.94
CA GLU A 64 17.22 9.16 1.89
C GLU A 64 17.55 8.35 3.14
N ASN A 65 17.18 8.87 4.32
CA ASN A 65 17.42 8.21 5.59
C ASN A 65 16.24 8.44 6.54
N SER A 66 15.63 7.36 7.01
CA SER A 66 14.45 7.43 7.89
C SER A 66 14.76 7.83 9.33
N LEU A 67 16.01 7.62 9.79
CA LEU A 67 16.46 7.81 11.16
C LEU A 67 17.03 9.22 11.41
N PHE A 68 17.81 9.76 10.48
CA PHE A 68 18.53 11.02 10.65
C PHE A 68 17.83 12.19 9.94
N ASN A 69 18.18 12.47 8.68
CA ASN A 69 17.84 13.73 8.02
C ASN A 69 16.52 13.71 7.22
N ARG A 70 15.89 12.55 6.99
CA ARG A 70 14.58 12.40 6.28
C ARG A 70 14.43 13.27 5.02
N THR A 71 15.53 13.60 4.35
CA THR A 71 15.56 14.39 3.12
C THR A 71 14.84 13.63 2.02
N ASN A 72 13.95 14.29 1.28
CA ASN A 72 13.24 13.65 0.17
C ASN A 72 14.21 13.38 -0.99
N THR A 73 14.14 12.19 -1.60
CA THR A 73 15.01 11.85 -2.73
C THR A 73 14.61 12.55 -4.04
N ASN A 74 13.45 13.21 -4.05
CA ASN A 74 12.83 13.91 -5.18
C ASN A 74 12.61 13.04 -6.44
N THR A 75 12.76 11.73 -6.29
CA THR A 75 12.72 10.74 -7.39
C THR A 75 11.86 9.52 -7.07
N ASN A 76 11.44 9.34 -5.81
CA ASN A 76 10.78 8.13 -5.32
C ASN A 76 11.62 6.84 -5.43
N THR A 77 12.93 6.98 -5.57
CA THR A 77 13.91 5.89 -5.56
C THR A 77 14.71 5.94 -4.24
N PRO A 78 15.38 4.84 -3.81
CA PRO A 78 15.58 3.57 -4.52
C PRO A 78 14.34 2.66 -4.56
N VAL A 79 14.25 1.87 -5.63
CA VAL A 79 13.32 0.75 -5.77
C VAL A 79 13.80 -0.44 -4.93
N LEU A 80 12.88 -1.11 -4.23
CA LEU A 80 13.19 -2.37 -3.54
C LEU A 80 13.11 -3.52 -4.56
N ILE A 81 14.22 -4.21 -4.82
CA ILE A 81 14.31 -5.26 -5.84
C ILE A 81 14.65 -6.58 -5.17
N TYR A 82 13.75 -7.54 -5.29
CA TYR A 82 13.99 -8.94 -4.95
C TYR A 82 14.27 -9.69 -6.24
N THR A 83 15.38 -10.42 -6.32
CA THR A 83 15.79 -11.13 -7.53
C THR A 83 15.83 -12.63 -7.25
N ASP A 84 15.10 -13.40 -8.04
CA ASP A 84 15.21 -14.86 -8.10
C ASP A 84 15.82 -15.27 -9.44
N ILE A 85 16.65 -16.31 -9.43
CA ILE A 85 17.14 -16.94 -10.67
C ILE A 85 16.21 -18.10 -11.00
N ILE A 86 15.69 -18.12 -12.22
CA ILE A 86 14.77 -19.14 -12.73
C ILE A 86 15.38 -19.83 -13.96
N GLU A 87 14.84 -20.98 -14.36
CA GLU A 87 15.26 -21.64 -15.59
C GLU A 87 14.89 -20.82 -16.84
N GLY A 88 15.62 -21.04 -17.94
CA GLY A 88 15.31 -20.45 -19.24
C GLY A 88 15.94 -19.08 -19.49
N ASP A 89 15.33 -18.33 -20.41
CA ASP A 89 15.88 -17.13 -21.06
C ASP A 89 14.90 -15.94 -21.02
N SER A 90 14.06 -15.87 -20.00
CA SER A 90 13.07 -14.80 -19.81
C SER A 90 13.35 -13.93 -18.59
N ILE A 91 12.92 -12.67 -18.66
CA ILE A 91 12.87 -11.77 -17.49
C ILE A 91 11.40 -11.60 -17.11
N ASN A 92 11.00 -12.04 -15.92
CA ASN A 92 9.67 -11.76 -15.39
C ASN A 92 9.77 -10.60 -14.38
N ILE A 93 8.93 -9.60 -14.55
CA ILE A 93 8.90 -8.41 -13.69
C ILE A 93 7.52 -8.31 -13.07
N ASN A 94 7.45 -8.52 -11.76
CA ASN A 94 6.25 -8.32 -10.96
C ASN A 94 6.44 -7.06 -10.10
N LEU A 95 5.60 -6.06 -10.34
CA LEU A 95 5.66 -4.75 -9.71
C LEU A 95 4.53 -4.60 -8.70
N LEU A 96 4.88 -4.21 -7.48
CA LEU A 96 3.95 -3.87 -6.40
C LEU A 96 4.23 -2.42 -5.94
N ILE A 97 3.20 -1.58 -5.89
CA ILE A 97 3.32 -0.20 -5.41
C ILE A 97 2.60 -0.05 -4.08
N LYS A 98 3.39 0.11 -3.02
CA LYS A 98 2.90 0.07 -1.65
C LYS A 98 2.70 1.46 -1.07
N GLY A 99 1.45 1.77 -0.67
CA GLY A 99 1.15 2.99 0.08
C GLY A 99 1.60 2.87 1.53
N ALA A 100 2.17 3.95 2.09
CA ALA A 100 2.72 3.95 3.44
C ALA A 100 1.64 3.78 4.52
N GLY A 101 0.44 4.30 4.26
CA GLY A 101 -0.71 4.21 5.18
C GLY A 101 -1.07 2.76 5.54
N SER A 102 -0.99 1.84 4.57
CA SER A 102 -1.23 0.41 4.81
C SER A 102 0.06 -0.39 5.09
N GLU A 103 1.23 0.06 4.61
CA GLU A 103 2.51 -0.59 4.93
C GLU A 103 2.82 -0.52 6.43
N ASN A 104 2.56 0.63 7.06
CA ASN A 104 2.86 0.85 8.48
C ASN A 104 2.07 -0.05 9.45
N TYR A 105 1.02 -0.74 8.96
CA TYR A 105 0.24 -1.71 9.73
C TYR A 105 0.42 -3.15 9.27
N SER A 106 1.37 -3.39 8.35
CA SER A 106 1.80 -4.74 8.04
C SER A 106 2.61 -5.28 9.23
N THR A 107 2.35 -6.51 9.64
CA THR A 107 2.87 -7.09 10.88
C THR A 107 3.50 -8.45 10.63
N LEU A 108 4.39 -8.85 11.53
CA LEU A 108 4.96 -10.20 11.56
C LEU A 108 4.96 -10.71 12.99
N LYS A 109 4.66 -12.00 13.16
CA LYS A 109 4.79 -12.71 14.44
C LYS A 109 5.48 -14.05 14.25
N MET A 110 6.42 -14.35 15.15
CA MET A 110 7.04 -15.67 15.27
C MET A 110 6.18 -16.51 16.21
N PHE A 111 5.43 -17.45 15.66
CA PHE A 111 4.64 -18.40 16.45
C PHE A 111 5.48 -19.60 16.87
N LYS A 112 4.99 -20.32 17.89
CA LYS A 112 5.46 -21.68 18.17
C LYS A 112 4.97 -22.60 17.04
N PRO A 113 5.72 -23.64 16.66
CA PRO A 113 5.26 -24.63 15.68
C PRO A 113 3.93 -25.32 16.05
N SER A 114 3.58 -25.33 17.34
CA SER A 114 2.33 -25.87 17.86
C SER A 114 1.14 -24.89 17.81
N ALA A 115 1.30 -23.70 17.22
CA ALA A 115 0.24 -22.71 17.17
C ALA A 115 -0.93 -23.21 16.31
N SER A 116 -2.13 -22.99 16.82
CA SER A 116 -3.38 -23.32 16.15
C SER A 116 -3.71 -22.32 15.04
N LYS A 117 -4.60 -22.73 14.12
CA LYS A 117 -5.17 -21.86 13.09
C LYS A 117 -5.88 -20.67 13.72
N GLU A 118 -6.59 -20.90 14.82
CA GLU A 118 -7.37 -19.90 15.55
C GLU A 118 -6.47 -18.81 16.16
N GLU A 119 -5.31 -19.18 16.70
CA GLU A 119 -4.32 -18.23 17.20
C GLU A 119 -3.75 -17.32 16.09
N ILE A 120 -3.57 -17.86 14.88
CA ILE A 120 -3.14 -17.10 13.71
C ILE A 120 -4.25 -16.14 13.27
N PHE A 121 -5.49 -16.62 13.23
CA PHE A 121 -6.67 -15.82 12.85
C PHE A 121 -6.87 -14.64 13.80
N GLU A 122 -6.77 -14.87 15.11
CA GLU A 122 -6.91 -13.80 16.10
C GLU A 122 -5.78 -12.78 15.98
N PHE A 123 -4.53 -13.21 15.75
CA PHE A 123 -3.42 -12.29 15.49
C PHE A 123 -3.67 -11.38 14.26
N ILE A 124 -4.15 -11.96 13.16
CA ILE A 124 -4.45 -11.20 11.95
C ILE A 124 -5.62 -10.24 12.20
N LYS A 125 -6.67 -10.69 12.89
CA LYS A 125 -7.81 -9.86 13.27
C LYS A 125 -7.38 -8.65 14.11
N GLN A 126 -6.56 -8.86 15.13
CA GLN A 126 -6.04 -7.76 15.95
C GLN A 126 -5.19 -6.78 15.13
N SER A 127 -4.40 -7.29 14.17
CA SER A 127 -3.62 -6.44 13.26
C SER A 127 -4.54 -5.59 12.37
N VAL A 128 -5.62 -6.17 11.83
CA VAL A 128 -6.62 -5.47 11.02
C VAL A 128 -7.39 -4.43 11.85
N ILE A 129 -7.82 -4.77 13.07
CA ILE A 129 -8.49 -3.82 13.98
C ILE A 129 -7.57 -2.65 14.34
N THR A 130 -6.29 -2.94 14.60
CA THR A 130 -5.28 -1.91 14.90
C THR A 130 -5.07 -0.97 13.72
N ALA A 131 -5.11 -1.51 12.49
CA ALA A 131 -5.03 -0.73 11.27
C ALA A 131 -6.26 0.18 11.08
N GLY A 132 -7.46 -0.39 11.23
CA GLY A 132 -8.74 0.31 11.09
C GLY A 132 -8.82 1.18 9.84
N GLU A 133 -9.46 2.34 9.97
CA GLU A 133 -9.64 3.31 8.87
C GLU A 133 -8.33 3.90 8.34
N LYS A 134 -7.23 3.82 9.10
CA LYS A 134 -5.93 4.38 8.73
C LYS A 134 -5.31 3.65 7.53
N SER A 135 -5.75 2.42 7.26
CA SER A 135 -5.34 1.62 6.09
C SER A 135 -6.33 1.66 4.92
N CYS A 136 -7.32 2.56 4.96
CA CYS A 136 -8.28 2.82 3.87
C CYS A 136 -8.98 1.55 3.34
N PRO A 137 -9.84 0.91 4.16
CA PRO A 137 -10.65 -0.23 3.74
C PRO A 137 -11.55 0.08 2.51
N PRO A 138 -12.07 -0.95 1.80
CA PRO A 138 -11.89 -2.38 2.06
C PRO A 138 -10.44 -2.84 1.79
N LEU A 139 -9.98 -3.80 2.57
CA LEU A 139 -8.58 -4.27 2.57
C LEU A 139 -8.40 -5.50 1.68
N VAL A 140 -7.22 -5.61 1.09
CA VAL A 140 -6.72 -6.84 0.47
C VAL A 140 -5.50 -7.30 1.26
N LEU A 141 -5.55 -8.51 1.82
CA LEU A 141 -4.50 -9.02 2.69
C LEU A 141 -3.57 -9.96 1.93
N GLY A 142 -2.27 -9.87 2.19
CA GLY A 142 -1.26 -10.82 1.74
C GLY A 142 -0.64 -11.53 2.94
N LEU A 143 -0.61 -12.86 2.93
CA LEU A 143 -0.06 -13.68 3.99
C LEU A 143 1.18 -14.43 3.51
N GLY A 144 2.23 -14.36 4.31
CA GLY A 144 3.44 -15.16 4.15
C GLY A 144 3.61 -16.05 5.37
N ILE A 145 3.64 -17.37 5.17
CA ILE A 145 3.74 -18.35 6.27
C ILE A 145 4.91 -19.29 6.03
N GLY A 146 5.77 -19.46 7.03
CA GLY A 146 6.99 -20.26 6.93
C GLY A 146 8.19 -19.48 6.38
N SER A 147 9.24 -20.16 5.92
CA SER A 147 10.58 -19.59 5.71
C SER A 147 11.22 -19.04 7.00
N THR A 148 12.03 -18.01 6.91
CA THR A 148 12.55 -17.21 8.02
C THR A 148 11.67 -15.97 8.24
N MET A 149 11.98 -15.17 9.26
CA MET A 149 11.26 -13.91 9.55
C MET A 149 11.19 -12.98 8.33
N ASP A 150 12.34 -12.71 7.71
CA ASP A 150 12.46 -11.90 6.51
C ASP A 150 11.79 -12.58 5.30
N GLY A 151 11.97 -13.90 5.15
CA GLY A 151 11.33 -14.68 4.09
C GLY A 151 9.79 -14.60 4.11
N ALA A 152 9.17 -14.80 5.28
CA ALA A 152 7.72 -14.65 5.45
C ALA A 152 7.23 -13.26 5.03
N SER A 153 7.98 -12.21 5.38
CA SER A 153 7.66 -10.83 5.03
C SER A 153 7.66 -10.63 3.51
N VAL A 154 8.65 -11.18 2.82
CA VAL A 154 8.74 -11.18 1.35
C VAL A 154 7.60 -11.98 0.72
N LEU A 155 7.31 -13.18 1.24
CA LEU A 155 6.22 -14.05 0.75
C LEU A 155 4.86 -13.37 0.84
N SER A 156 4.58 -12.65 1.94
CA SER A 156 3.32 -11.92 2.12
C SER A 156 3.09 -10.85 1.03
N LYS A 157 4.16 -10.31 0.46
CA LYS A 157 4.11 -9.36 -0.67
C LYS A 157 4.16 -10.07 -2.03
N LYS A 158 4.80 -11.24 -2.15
CA LYS A 158 4.79 -12.06 -3.36
C LYS A 158 3.44 -12.74 -3.60
N ALA A 159 2.64 -12.97 -2.57
CA ALA A 159 1.34 -13.65 -2.64
C ALA A 159 0.36 -13.07 -3.67
N PHE A 160 0.54 -11.81 -4.09
CA PHE A 160 -0.28 -11.15 -5.12
C PHE A 160 0.01 -11.61 -6.55
N PHE A 161 1.13 -12.30 -6.77
CA PHE A 161 1.58 -12.75 -8.09
C PHE A 161 1.55 -14.27 -8.25
N ASN A 162 1.40 -15.00 -7.14
CA ASN A 162 1.41 -16.46 -7.12
C ASN A 162 -0.01 -17.02 -7.07
N SER A 163 -0.20 -18.16 -7.73
CA SER A 163 -1.39 -18.98 -7.52
C SER A 163 -1.33 -19.66 -6.16
N MET A 164 -2.45 -19.69 -5.46
CA MET A 164 -2.60 -20.45 -4.22
C MET A 164 -2.83 -21.93 -4.52
N THR A 165 -2.25 -22.81 -3.71
CA THR A 165 -2.67 -24.22 -3.67
C THR A 165 -4.10 -24.32 -3.12
N GLN A 166 -4.71 -25.51 -3.24
CA GLN A 166 -6.06 -25.75 -2.72
C GLN A 166 -6.16 -25.50 -1.20
N ASP A 167 -5.18 -25.95 -0.43
CA ASP A 167 -5.16 -25.77 1.03
C ASP A 167 -4.99 -24.29 1.42
N GLU A 168 -4.12 -23.57 0.71
CA GLU A 168 -3.92 -22.14 0.91
C GLU A 168 -5.19 -21.34 0.58
N GLN A 169 -5.93 -21.74 -0.47
CA GLN A 169 -7.21 -21.12 -0.83
C GLN A 169 -8.28 -21.36 0.24
N VAL A 170 -8.37 -22.58 0.78
CA VAL A 170 -9.31 -22.92 1.87
C VAL A 170 -8.99 -22.11 3.13
N PHE A 171 -7.70 -22.00 3.49
CA PHE A 171 -7.27 -21.18 4.62
C PHE A 171 -7.61 -19.70 4.42
N SER A 172 -7.28 -19.15 3.25
CA SER A 172 -7.51 -17.74 2.91
C SER A 172 -8.99 -17.37 2.91
N ASN A 173 -9.85 -18.23 2.34
CA ASN A 173 -11.30 -18.04 2.37
C ASN A 173 -11.85 -18.10 3.80
N SER A 174 -11.42 -19.09 4.59
CA SER A 174 -11.82 -19.20 6.01
C SER A 174 -11.46 -17.94 6.80
N LEU A 175 -10.27 -17.39 6.57
CA LEU A 175 -9.82 -16.17 7.24
C LEU A 175 -10.62 -14.95 6.79
N LYS A 176 -10.84 -14.80 5.49
CA LYS A 176 -11.66 -13.72 4.93
C LYS A 176 -13.05 -13.72 5.56
N ASP A 177 -13.71 -14.88 5.61
CA ASP A 177 -15.05 -15.02 6.18
C ASP A 177 -15.05 -14.73 7.68
N TYR A 178 -14.05 -15.22 8.42
CA TYR A 178 -13.86 -14.94 9.84
C TYR A 178 -13.71 -13.43 10.13
N LEU A 179 -12.89 -12.72 9.35
CA LEU A 179 -12.67 -11.29 9.52
C LEU A 179 -13.93 -10.48 9.17
N ASN A 180 -14.59 -10.82 8.06
CA ASN A 180 -15.82 -10.16 7.63
C ASN A 180 -16.97 -10.38 8.64
N ALA A 181 -17.10 -11.59 9.20
CA ALA A 181 -18.06 -11.89 10.27
C ALA A 181 -17.80 -11.06 11.55
N SER A 182 -16.56 -10.59 11.76
CA SER A 182 -16.21 -9.68 12.86
C SER A 182 -16.39 -8.19 12.54
N GLY A 183 -17.04 -7.85 11.42
CA GLY A 183 -17.35 -6.48 11.01
C GLY A 183 -16.21 -5.74 10.30
N GLN A 184 -15.16 -6.44 9.87
CA GLN A 184 -14.10 -5.85 9.05
C GLN A 184 -14.48 -5.91 7.57
N GLU A 185 -13.93 -5.01 6.75
CA GLU A 185 -14.17 -5.00 5.30
C GLU A 185 -12.98 -5.61 4.54
N ILE A 186 -12.99 -6.93 4.36
CA ILE A 186 -11.94 -7.68 3.64
C ILE A 186 -12.43 -8.11 2.26
N LEU A 187 -11.81 -7.55 1.22
CA LEU A 187 -12.13 -7.84 -0.17
C LEU A 187 -11.54 -9.19 -0.60
N ASP A 188 -10.27 -9.44 -0.27
CA ASP A 188 -9.57 -10.65 -0.68
C ASP A 188 -8.37 -10.94 0.24
N VAL A 189 -7.99 -12.22 0.31
CA VAL A 189 -6.83 -12.71 1.07
C VAL A 189 -6.00 -13.57 0.12
N LYS A 190 -4.76 -13.17 -0.10
CA LYS A 190 -3.75 -13.94 -0.80
C LYS A 190 -2.81 -14.58 0.20
N LEU A 191 -2.38 -15.80 -0.05
CA LEU A 191 -1.46 -16.52 0.81
C LEU A 191 -0.37 -17.17 -0.02
N CYS A 192 0.85 -17.12 0.49
CA CYS A 192 1.98 -17.87 -0.04
C CYS A 192 2.75 -18.47 1.13
N SER A 193 2.89 -19.79 1.13
CA SER A 193 3.65 -20.52 2.13
C SER A 193 4.99 -21.04 1.60
N ALA A 194 5.93 -21.31 2.50
CA ALA A 194 7.20 -21.94 2.17
C ALA A 194 7.67 -22.87 3.29
N ALA A 195 8.59 -23.78 2.95
CA ALA A 195 9.27 -24.60 3.94
C ALA A 195 9.95 -23.72 5.00
N THR A 196 9.94 -24.18 6.25
CA THR A 196 10.50 -23.48 7.41
C THR A 196 11.31 -24.45 8.26
N HIS A 197 12.22 -23.93 9.07
CA HIS A 197 12.88 -24.74 10.10
C HIS A 197 11.83 -25.29 11.08
N ILE A 198 11.97 -26.54 11.52
CA ILE A 198 10.97 -27.25 12.35
C ILE A 198 10.61 -26.51 13.65
N ALA A 199 11.55 -25.71 14.19
CA ALA A 199 11.35 -24.90 15.40
C ALA A 199 10.76 -23.50 15.12
N CYS A 200 10.53 -23.12 13.87
CA CYS A 200 10.11 -21.78 13.46
C CYS A 200 8.73 -21.81 12.78
N HIS A 201 7.87 -20.87 13.19
CA HIS A 201 6.59 -20.64 12.52
C HIS A 201 6.35 -19.13 12.31
N PRO A 202 7.10 -18.47 11.40
CA PRO A 202 6.86 -17.08 11.07
C PRO A 202 5.55 -16.92 10.29
N VAL A 203 4.75 -15.93 10.68
CA VAL A 203 3.55 -15.50 9.97
C VAL A 203 3.63 -13.99 9.76
N ALA A 204 3.62 -13.57 8.50
CA ALA A 204 3.64 -12.17 8.09
C ALA A 204 2.32 -11.79 7.41
N LEU A 205 1.83 -10.61 7.74
CA LEU A 205 0.66 -9.97 7.15
C LEU A 205 1.09 -8.68 6.45
N THR A 206 0.91 -8.64 5.13
CA THR A 206 0.91 -7.40 4.36
C THR A 206 -0.53 -6.92 4.20
N ILE A 207 -0.82 -5.71 4.68
CA ILE A 207 -2.13 -5.07 4.48
C ILE A 207 -2.05 -4.20 3.23
N ASN A 208 -2.95 -4.37 2.26
CA ASN A 208 -3.17 -3.40 1.19
C ASN A 208 -4.51 -2.70 1.36
N CYS A 209 -4.50 -1.38 1.13
CA CYS A 209 -5.72 -0.57 1.03
C CYS A 209 -6.49 -0.89 -0.27
N HIS A 210 -7.68 -0.30 -0.42
CA HIS A 210 -8.45 -0.39 -1.67
C HIS A 210 -7.66 0.05 -2.92
N SER A 211 -6.64 0.91 -2.78
CA SER A 211 -5.67 1.23 -3.84
C SER A 211 -4.56 0.17 -3.92
N THR A 212 -4.97 -1.10 -4.14
CA THR A 212 -4.05 -2.22 -4.35
C THR A 212 -3.49 -2.13 -5.77
N ARG A 213 -2.18 -1.91 -5.90
CA ARG A 213 -1.53 -1.59 -7.18
C ARG A 213 -0.43 -2.58 -7.48
N HIS A 214 -0.71 -3.47 -8.43
CA HIS A 214 0.26 -4.42 -8.93
C HIS A 214 0.15 -4.55 -10.45
N ALA A 215 1.27 -4.84 -11.10
CA ALA A 215 1.33 -5.13 -12.54
C ALA A 215 2.44 -6.16 -12.79
N GLY A 216 2.34 -6.89 -13.89
CA GLY A 216 3.38 -7.84 -14.28
C GLY A 216 3.66 -7.77 -15.77
N CYS A 217 4.88 -8.11 -16.16
CA CYS A 217 5.22 -8.39 -17.54
C CYS A 217 6.32 -9.46 -17.65
N VAL A 218 6.37 -10.12 -18.81
CA VAL A 218 7.39 -11.07 -19.20
C VAL A 218 8.13 -10.50 -20.41
N ILE A 219 9.46 -10.49 -20.34
CA ILE A 219 10.33 -10.17 -21.47
C ILE A 219 10.92 -11.48 -21.98
N LYS A 220 10.57 -11.86 -23.20
CA LYS A 220 11.06 -13.08 -23.86
C LYS A 220 11.13 -12.86 -25.36
N ASN A 221 12.16 -13.40 -26.02
CA ASN A 221 12.37 -13.27 -27.47
C ASN A 221 12.31 -11.81 -27.96
N SER A 222 12.93 -10.89 -27.23
CA SER A 222 12.91 -9.44 -27.50
C SER A 222 11.51 -8.79 -27.54
N LYS A 223 10.50 -9.44 -26.96
CA LYS A 223 9.13 -8.92 -26.81
C LYS A 223 8.82 -8.71 -25.34
N ILE A 224 8.02 -7.68 -25.07
CA ILE A 224 7.44 -7.43 -23.75
C ILE A 224 5.98 -7.84 -23.80
N ILE A 225 5.59 -8.77 -22.94
CA ILE A 225 4.22 -9.28 -22.80
C ILE A 225 3.72 -8.82 -21.44
N TYR A 226 2.77 -7.88 -21.42
CA TYR A 226 2.16 -7.39 -20.19
C TYR A 226 1.03 -8.32 -19.74
N ASN A 227 0.86 -8.49 -18.44
CA ASN A 227 -0.31 -9.15 -17.88
C ASN A 227 -1.58 -8.38 -18.25
N GLU A 228 -2.67 -9.10 -18.49
CA GLU A 228 -3.95 -8.47 -18.81
C GLU A 228 -4.43 -7.60 -17.66
N ILE A 229 -4.93 -6.41 -18.00
CA ILE A 229 -5.54 -5.48 -17.05
C ILE A 229 -6.97 -5.23 -17.53
N ASN A 230 -7.95 -5.53 -16.69
CA ASN A 230 -9.33 -5.15 -16.96
C ASN A 230 -9.47 -3.63 -16.83
N LYS A 231 -9.87 -2.97 -17.92
CA LYS A 231 -10.09 -1.52 -18.00
C LYS A 231 -11.57 -1.13 -18.08
N ASP A 232 -12.49 -2.08 -17.97
CA ASP A 232 -13.93 -1.79 -17.99
C ASP A 232 -14.41 -1.31 -16.61
N TYR A 233 -14.17 -0.03 -16.32
CA TYR A 233 -14.63 0.62 -15.10
C TYR A 233 -15.98 1.28 -15.34
N LYS A 234 -17.03 0.77 -14.70
CA LYS A 234 -18.37 1.37 -14.75
C LYS A 234 -18.53 2.41 -13.63
N ALA A 235 -18.89 3.64 -14.02
CA ALA A 235 -19.27 4.66 -13.06
C ALA A 235 -20.56 4.22 -12.33
N ILE A 236 -20.62 4.48 -11.03
CA ILE A 236 -21.85 4.34 -10.24
C ILE A 236 -22.39 5.75 -10.00
N GLU A 237 -23.68 5.96 -10.23
CA GLU A 237 -24.38 7.22 -9.96
C GLU A 237 -24.26 7.63 -8.48
N ASP A 238 -24.30 8.93 -8.21
CA ASP A 238 -24.39 9.41 -6.83
C ASP A 238 -25.78 9.11 -6.28
N LYS A 239 -25.83 8.35 -5.18
CA LYS A 239 -26.97 8.42 -4.28
C LYS A 239 -26.93 9.77 -3.57
N ASP A 240 -28.08 10.42 -3.45
CA ASP A 240 -28.21 11.65 -2.66
C ASP A 240 -27.63 11.45 -1.25
N CYS A 241 -26.66 12.29 -0.90
CA CYS A 241 -26.19 12.42 0.47
C CYS A 241 -26.93 13.60 1.12
N HIS A 242 -27.68 13.34 2.19
CA HIS A 242 -28.02 14.39 3.15
C HIS A 242 -26.73 14.82 3.86
N CYS A 243 -26.12 15.87 3.34
CA CYS A 243 -24.85 16.41 3.78
C CYS A 243 -25.06 17.90 4.17
N ARG A 244 -24.67 18.30 5.38
CA ARG A 244 -24.75 19.70 5.84
C ARG A 244 -23.62 20.52 5.20
N ARG A 245 -23.95 21.64 4.56
CA ARG A 245 -22.93 22.56 4.01
C ARG A 245 -22.36 23.43 5.12
N VAL A 246 -21.04 23.51 5.21
CA VAL A 246 -20.33 24.27 6.24
C VAL A 246 -19.23 25.09 5.57
N ASP A 247 -19.22 26.39 5.82
CA ASP A 247 -18.14 27.29 5.40
C ASP A 247 -16.97 27.19 6.38
N THR A 248 -15.73 27.15 5.89
CA THR A 248 -14.53 27.05 6.72
C THR A 248 -14.33 28.23 7.67
N ASP A 249 -14.87 29.42 7.33
CA ASP A 249 -14.78 30.60 8.19
C ASP A 249 -15.94 30.70 9.21
N ASN A 250 -16.93 29.81 9.14
CA ASN A 250 -18.03 29.75 10.11
C ASN A 250 -17.72 28.81 11.28
N ILE A 251 -16.98 29.34 12.25
CA ILE A 251 -16.52 28.60 13.44
C ILE A 251 -17.68 28.12 14.32
N GLU A 252 -18.78 28.87 14.41
CA GLU A 252 -19.95 28.46 15.18
C GLU A 252 -20.62 27.23 14.56
N ALA A 253 -20.77 27.22 13.23
CA ALA A 253 -21.28 26.06 12.51
C ALA A 253 -20.38 24.83 12.71
N ILE A 254 -19.05 25.00 12.64
CA ILE A 254 -18.08 23.93 12.89
C ILE A 254 -18.19 23.40 14.32
N ARG A 255 -18.28 24.29 15.32
CA ARG A 255 -18.41 23.91 16.74
C ARG A 255 -19.76 23.24 17.07
N SER A 256 -20.78 23.44 16.24
CA SER A 256 -22.09 22.81 16.40
C SER A 256 -22.19 21.39 15.84
N LEU A 257 -21.15 20.88 15.17
CA LEU A 257 -21.18 19.57 14.54
C LEU A 257 -21.15 18.44 15.58
N GLN A 258 -21.93 17.41 15.32
CA GLN A 258 -21.98 16.16 16.09
C GLN A 258 -21.28 15.02 15.36
N ALA A 259 -20.74 14.08 16.14
CA ALA A 259 -20.09 12.89 15.59
C ALA A 259 -21.08 12.08 14.73
N GLY A 260 -20.65 11.73 13.51
CA GLY A 260 -21.47 11.01 12.53
C GLY A 260 -22.19 11.91 11.51
N GLU A 261 -22.21 13.23 11.69
CA GLU A 261 -22.72 14.14 10.67
C GLU A 261 -21.86 14.11 9.39
N LYS A 262 -22.51 14.05 8.23
CA LYS A 262 -21.86 14.20 6.92
C LYS A 262 -21.90 15.66 6.52
N ILE A 263 -20.75 16.23 6.15
CA ILE A 263 -20.63 17.65 5.78
C ILE A 263 -20.02 17.84 4.40
N LEU A 264 -20.35 18.97 3.78
CA LEU A 264 -19.65 19.53 2.62
C LEU A 264 -18.97 20.82 3.05
N LEU A 265 -17.64 20.80 3.07
CA LEU A 265 -16.82 21.96 3.43
C LEU A 265 -16.56 22.84 2.19
N SER A 266 -16.66 24.15 2.35
CA SER A 266 -16.32 25.15 1.33
C SER A 266 -15.51 26.27 1.95
N GLY A 267 -14.39 26.66 1.31
CA GLY A 267 -13.54 27.76 1.76
C GLY A 267 -12.06 27.40 1.81
N VAL A 268 -11.31 28.04 2.72
CA VAL A 268 -9.85 27.95 2.81
C VAL A 268 -9.45 26.93 3.87
N ILE A 269 -8.58 25.98 3.49
CA ILE A 269 -8.00 24.97 4.39
C ILE A 269 -6.47 25.05 4.40
N TYR A 270 -5.87 24.81 5.55
CA TYR A 270 -4.42 24.79 5.76
C TYR A 270 -3.95 23.34 5.81
N THR A 271 -3.11 22.96 4.86
CA THR A 271 -2.62 21.58 4.80
C THR A 271 -1.30 21.44 5.56
N ALA A 272 -1.30 20.62 6.61
CA ALA A 272 -0.11 20.29 7.38
C ALA A 272 -0.11 18.80 7.71
N ARG A 273 1.05 18.15 7.58
CA ARG A 273 1.27 16.75 8.00
C ARG A 273 2.49 16.66 8.89
N ASP A 274 3.08 15.48 9.06
CA ASP A 274 4.11 15.13 10.04
C ASP A 274 5.25 16.16 10.15
N ALA A 275 5.91 16.48 9.03
CA ALA A 275 7.05 17.40 9.02
C ALA A 275 6.65 18.85 9.33
N ALA A 276 5.47 19.28 8.89
CA ALA A 276 4.93 20.60 9.20
C ALA A 276 4.54 20.70 10.68
N HIS A 277 3.88 19.68 11.22
CA HIS A 277 3.52 19.60 12.65
C HIS A 277 4.74 19.58 13.56
N LYS A 278 5.82 18.89 13.17
CA LYS A 278 7.10 18.93 13.90
C LYS A 278 7.65 20.36 13.98
N LYS A 279 7.70 21.07 12.85
CA LYS A 279 8.16 22.48 12.80
C LYS A 279 7.26 23.39 13.62
N ILE A 280 5.94 23.26 13.48
CA ILE A 280 4.95 24.02 14.28
C ILE A 280 5.22 23.81 15.78
N SER A 281 5.43 22.56 16.21
CA SER A 281 5.77 22.24 17.61
C SER A 281 7.08 22.88 18.07
N GLU A 282 8.11 22.90 17.21
CA GLU A 282 9.40 23.54 17.50
C GLU A 282 9.26 25.07 17.67
N PHE A 283 8.45 25.74 16.82
CA PHE A 283 8.14 27.17 16.98
C PHE A 283 7.53 27.46 18.35
N TYR A 284 6.52 26.67 18.77
CA TYR A 284 5.89 26.84 20.08
C TYR A 284 6.85 26.57 21.24
N LYS A 285 7.69 25.53 21.15
CA LYS A 285 8.68 25.22 22.19
C LYS A 285 9.73 26.31 22.36
N ASN A 286 10.11 26.97 21.25
CA ASN A 286 11.10 28.03 21.25
C ASN A 286 10.48 29.42 21.49
N ASN A 287 9.21 29.51 21.91
CA ASN A 287 8.46 30.77 22.07
C ASN A 287 8.58 31.71 20.86
N SER A 288 8.70 31.12 19.67
CA SER A 288 8.88 31.85 18.41
C SER A 288 7.53 32.01 17.72
N ASN A 289 7.27 33.19 17.15
CA ASN A 289 6.03 33.43 16.41
C ASN A 289 6.02 32.62 15.11
N PHE A 290 4.92 31.89 14.88
CA PHE A 290 4.67 31.25 13.59
C PHE A 290 4.35 32.33 12.54
N PRO A 291 4.78 32.18 11.26
CA PRO A 291 4.71 33.26 10.26
C PRO A 291 3.28 33.67 9.86
N PHE A 292 2.25 32.96 10.30
CA PHE A 292 0.84 33.30 10.10
C PHE A 292 -0.02 32.69 11.22
N SER A 293 -1.25 33.19 11.38
CA SER A 293 -2.18 32.66 12.39
C SER A 293 -2.74 31.31 11.97
N LEU A 294 -2.63 30.32 12.86
CA LEU A 294 -3.31 29.02 12.73
C LEU A 294 -4.64 28.98 13.49
N LYS A 295 -4.96 30.04 14.25
CA LYS A 295 -6.14 30.08 15.11
C LYS A 295 -7.41 30.11 14.26
N ASP A 296 -8.39 29.29 14.65
CA ASP A 296 -9.71 29.22 14.01
C ASP A 296 -9.62 28.92 12.50
N LYS A 297 -8.67 28.06 12.10
CA LYS A 297 -8.52 27.52 10.73
C LYS A 297 -8.59 25.98 10.75
N ILE A 298 -9.02 25.42 9.62
CA ILE A 298 -9.09 23.96 9.36
C ILE A 298 -7.81 23.52 8.68
#